data_AF-A0A951D720-F1
#
_entry.id   AF-A0A951D720-F1
#
_cell.length_a   1.000
_cell.length_b   1.000
_cell.length_c   1.000
_cell.angle_alpha   90.00
_cell.angle_beta   90.00
_cell.angle_gamma   90.00
#
_symmetry.space_group_name_H-M   'P 1'
#
loop_
_entity.id
_entity.type
_entity.pdbx_description
1 polymer ?
#
loop_
_entity_poly.entity_id
_entity_poly.type
_entity_poly.pdbx_seq_one_letter_code
_entity_poly.pdbx_strand_id
1 'polypeptide(L)' 'MPRNQREWIKVLEDEGWILERGGKHQVKMVKPGKRPITLPQHKGRTYSKGLDAAIRRQAGL' A
#
# COMPACT_ATOMS: atom_id res chain seq x y z
N MET A 1 3.85 -14.05 -2.66
CA MET A 1 3.98 -13.44 -3.99
C MET A 1 3.89 -11.92 -3.85
N PRO A 2 4.77 -11.13 -4.49
CA PRO A 2 4.68 -9.67 -4.46
C PRO A 2 3.40 -9.19 -5.12
N ARG A 3 2.74 -8.20 -4.52
CA ARG A 3 1.48 -7.64 -5.02
C ARG A 3 1.70 -6.35 -5.80
N ASN A 4 0.75 -6.01 -6.66
CA ASN A 4 0.69 -4.70 -7.31
C ASN A 4 -0.05 -3.68 -6.41
N GLN A 5 -0.09 -2.41 -6.86
CA GLN A 5 -0.72 -1.31 -6.12
C GLN A 5 -2.21 -1.59 -5.80
N ARG A 6 -2.99 -2.12 -6.76
CA ARG A 6 -4.43 -2.35 -6.58
C ARG A 6 -4.70 -3.47 -5.58
N GLU A 7 -3.91 -4.53 -5.64
CA GLU A 7 -3.98 -5.64 -4.68
C GLU A 7 -3.62 -5.18 -3.27
N TRP A 8 -2.60 -4.32 -3.14
CA TRP A 8 -2.24 -3.74 -1.85
C TRP A 8 -3.31 -2.81 -1.28
N ILE A 9 -3.99 -2.02 -2.11
CA ILE A 9 -5.12 -1.19 -1.67
C ILE A 9 -6.19 -2.08 -1.02
N LYS A 10 -6.65 -3.13 -1.71
CA LYS A 10 -7.69 -4.03 -1.19
C LYS A 10 -7.30 -4.67 0.15
N VAL A 11 -6.09 -5.24 0.22
CA VAL A 11 -5.60 -5.88 1.46
C VAL A 11 -5.56 -4.88 2.62
N LEU A 12 -5.15 -3.64 2.36
CA LEU A 12 -5.08 -2.62 3.41
C LEU A 12 -6.47 -2.12 3.79
N GLU A 13 -7.40 -1.98 2.84
CA GLU A 13 -8.81 -1.67 3.13
C GLU A 13 -9.48 -2.73 4.01
N ASP A 14 -9.25 -4.01 3.74
CA ASP A 14 -9.74 -5.13 4.57
C ASP A 14 -9.18 -5.06 6.01
N GLU A 15 -7.96 -4.54 6.15
CA GLU A 15 -7.28 -4.31 7.44
C GLU A 15 -7.66 -2.96 8.09
N GLY A 16 -8.68 -2.27 7.57
CA GLY A 16 -9.20 -1.02 8.10
C GLY A 16 -8.32 0.20 7.82
N TRP A 17 -7.48 0.15 6.80
CA TRP A 17 -6.84 1.33 6.24
C TRP A 17 -7.75 2.01 5.23
N ILE A 18 -7.69 3.33 5.17
CA ILE A 18 -8.52 4.14 4.29
C ILE A 18 -7.65 4.64 3.14
N LEU A 19 -8.15 4.47 1.92
CA LEU A 19 -7.51 5.01 0.72
C LEU A 19 -7.67 6.54 0.70
N GLU A 20 -6.55 7.25 0.64
CA GLU A 20 -6.49 8.69 0.49
C GLU A 20 -5.71 9.08 -0.77
N ARG A 21 -6.08 10.23 -1.34
CA ARG A 21 -5.39 10.78 -2.50
C ARG A 21 -3.94 11.10 -2.13
N GLY A 22 -3.01 10.46 -2.83
CA GLY A 22 -1.60 10.83 -2.79
C GLY A 22 -1.26 11.87 -3.86
N GLY A 23 -0.14 11.66 -4.53
CA GLY A 23 0.27 12.44 -5.71
C GLY A 23 -0.24 11.84 -7.03
N LYS A 24 0.18 12.41 -8.16
CA LYS A 24 -0.28 12.01 -9.52
C LYS A 24 -0.17 10.50 -9.80
N HIS A 25 0.86 9.85 -9.28
CA HIS A 25 1.19 8.44 -9.52
C HIS A 25 1.33 7.63 -8.24
N GLN A 26 0.68 8.05 -7.16
CA GLN A 26 0.78 7.34 -5.88
C GLN A 26 -0.47 7.56 -5.04
N VAL A 27 -0.83 6.56 -4.26
CA VAL A 27 -1.90 6.68 -3.28
C VAL A 27 -1.33 6.56 -1.88
N LYS A 28 -2.06 7.06 -0.90
CA LYS A 28 -1.72 6.88 0.51
C LYS A 28 -2.80 6.01 1.16
N MET A 29 -2.37 5.09 2.00
CA MET A 29 -3.26 4.35 2.90
C MET A 29 -3.06 4.92 4.30
N VAL A 30 -4.14 5.37 4.93
CA VAL A 30 -4.12 6.00 6.26
C VAL A 30 -4.94 5.17 7.24
N LYS A 31 -4.49 5.11 8.49
CA LYS A 31 -5.22 4.45 9.58
C LYS A 31 -4.98 5.25 10.86
N PRO A 32 -6.02 5.58 11.66
CA PRO A 32 -5.84 6.35 12.89
C PRO A 32 -4.78 5.72 13.81
N GLY A 33 -3.86 6.54 14.32
CA GLY A 33 -2.77 6.08 15.18
C GLY A 33 -1.64 5.31 14.48
N LYS A 34 -1.65 5.19 13.15
CA LYS A 34 -0.58 4.59 12.36
C LYS A 34 0.00 5.60 11.36
N ARG A 35 1.29 5.44 11.05
CA ARG A 35 1.95 6.25 10.00
C ARG A 35 1.34 5.89 8.63
N PRO A 36 1.01 6.87 7.78
CA PRO A 36 0.52 6.61 6.42
C PRO A 36 1.48 5.76 5.60
N ILE A 37 0.94 4.79 4.85
CA ILE A 37 1.69 3.96 3.91
C ILE A 37 1.50 4.54 2.50
N THR A 38 2.60 4.81 1.80
CA THR A 38 2.53 5.28 0.41
C THR A 38 2.66 4.09 -0.54
N LEU A 39 1.70 3.95 -1.45
CA LEU A 39 1.74 2.93 -2.50
C LEU A 39 2.07 3.59 -3.85
N PRO A 40 3.28 3.40 -4.40
CA PRO A 40 3.67 3.97 -5.69
C PRO A 40 2.98 3.25 -6.85
N GLN A 41 2.62 3.97 -7.90
CA GLN A 41 2.12 3.36 -9.13
C GLN A 41 3.26 2.68 -9.88
N HIS A 42 3.13 1.38 -10.12
CA HIS A 42 4.12 0.60 -10.86
C HIS A 42 3.58 0.09 -12.19
N LYS A 43 2.88 0.96 -12.95
CA LYS A 43 2.26 0.63 -14.26
C LYS A 43 1.42 -0.67 -14.23
N GLY A 44 0.76 -0.96 -13.10
CA GLY A 44 -0.01 -2.20 -12.91
C GLY A 44 0.81 -3.47 -12.68
N ARG A 45 2.14 -3.40 -12.71
CA ARG A 45 3.02 -4.53 -12.38
C ARG A 45 3.13 -4.74 -10.88
N THR A 46 3.48 -5.95 -10.50
CA THR A 46 3.76 -6.32 -9.11
C THR A 46 4.99 -5.59 -8.58
N TYR A 47 4.98 -5.25 -7.30
CA TYR A 47 6.13 -4.65 -6.64
C TYR A 47 7.32 -5.60 -6.55
N SER A 48 8.51 -5.03 -6.29
CA SER A 48 9.67 -5.84 -5.91
C SER A 48 9.41 -6.53 -4.57
N LYS A 49 10.07 -7.67 -4.33
CA LYS A 49 9.98 -8.40 -3.05
C LYS A 49 10.30 -7.50 -1.85
N GLY A 50 11.28 -6.60 -1.98
CA GLY A 50 11.67 -5.69 -0.91
C GLY A 50 10.60 -4.65 -0.59
N LEU A 51 9.95 -4.07 -1.61
CA LEU A 51 8.87 -3.12 -1.39
C LEU A 51 7.63 -3.80 -0.80
N ASP A 52 7.28 -5.01 -1.26
CA ASP A 52 6.18 -5.80 -0.69
C ASP A 52 6.42 -6.09 0.80
N ALA A 53 7.63 -6.52 1.16
CA ALA A 53 8.01 -6.78 2.55
C ALA A 53 8.00 -5.50 3.41
N ALA A 54 8.41 -4.36 2.86
CA ALA A 54 8.36 -3.08 3.57
C ALA A 54 6.92 -2.64 3.87
N ILE A 55 6.01 -2.80 2.90
CA ILE A 55 4.58 -2.48 3.08
C ILE A 55 3.96 -3.40 4.13
N ARG A 56 4.22 -4.73 4.07
CA ARG A 56 3.78 -5.69 5.10
C ARG A 56 4.18 -5.25 6.50
N ARG A 57 5.47 -4.97 6.69
CA ARG A 57 6.01 -4.54 7.99
C ARG A 57 5.37 -3.23 8.49
N GLN A 58 5.11 -2.28 7.60
CA GLN A 58 4.43 -1.03 7.98
C GLN A 58 2.95 -1.24 8.32
N ALA A 59 2.30 -2.16 7.62
CA ALA A 59 0.91 -2.54 7.85
C ALA A 59 0.72 -3.37 9.13
N GLY A 60 1.79 -4.01 9.61
CA GLY A 60 1.73 -4.97 10.72
C GLY A 60 1.27 -6.36 10.30
N LEU A 61 1.54 -6.74 9.05
CA LEU A 61 1.17 -8.00 8.39
C LEU A 61 2.40 -8.88 8.10
#